data_AF-A0A6U0F4M9-F1
#
_entry.id   AF-A0A6U0F4M9-F1
#
_cell.length_a   1.000
_cell.length_b   1.000
_cell.length_c   1.000
_cell.angle_alpha   90.00
_cell.angle_beta   90.00
_cell.angle_gamma   90.00
#
_symmetry.space_group_name_H-M   'P 1'
#
loop_
_entity.id
_entity.type
_entity.pdbx_description
1 polymer ?
#
loop_
_entity_poly.entity_id
_entity_poly.type
_entity_poly.pdbx_seq_one_letter_code
_entity_poly.pdbx_strand_id
1 'polypeptide(L)'
;MPPRRRGTTGTKGGKEAWMDDDVDAANEVADARFAEVDKAYIGLVGSDDDDDDDDEDNEEALMDVTDDEDDDDEDEDAGGEARREGADAGASGRDGARAARDEAEARAVIEATVSRLKDRQANKVAAASSGATAASRATKRASATGAKKTVRKSEWDSFVDWKTMEHQEYETLSDAEYAKLTKKLALEPEWRPMVSYLTSLGLKAGDLEKMLINCEEVFNRPVSRVITRVEYLQSEVGLEGKTLRQIVNKDPRILLQRNRHSIPRCRYLTKIGVPQDKLADVLGKQPSILHLSVQKGLMPRVQYLKQEVGIAAEDIPLVIQRSPAVLTFSVENQIQPRVEFLRELGISKENVVKMITRHPHLLQYSFEGLGEHLKFLGEIGMNDNEVALTVTRLSQFFSLSVENSLRPKYEYLTGELGGTKETCVKYPAYFSLSLDQRIKPRHLFLEQYDLAPDPFPMKYLSVKDEEFVLRADRTVAEFEEYKEEMIPIFTAETARRALLRQVTTSSEEQRMELERKRAEYMRTHQELARKREYSDRVLKARNSHRMLLRVSNRRSR
;
A
#
# COMPACT_ATOMS: atom_id res chain seq x y z
N MET A 1 -52.06 4.69 -4.26
CA MET A 1 -52.54 3.66 -5.23
C MET A 1 -53.79 4.19 -5.93
N PRO A 2 -53.95 4.00 -7.25
CA PRO A 2 -53.91 2.68 -7.90
C PRO A 2 -52.81 2.50 -8.97
N PRO A 3 -52.58 1.25 -9.43
CA PRO A 3 -51.40 0.84 -10.19
C PRO A 3 -51.61 1.00 -11.71
N ARG A 4 -50.57 1.37 -12.45
CA ARG A 4 -50.62 1.37 -13.93
C ARG A 4 -49.87 0.19 -14.53
N ARG A 5 -50.70 -0.61 -15.21
CA ARG A 5 -50.55 -1.85 -15.96
C ARG A 5 -49.28 -1.99 -16.82
N ARG A 6 -48.70 -3.18 -16.74
CA ARG A 6 -47.80 -3.80 -17.74
C ARG A 6 -48.48 -3.83 -19.11
N GLY A 7 -47.78 -3.33 -20.12
CA GLY A 7 -48.04 -3.60 -21.54
C GLY A 7 -46.94 -4.48 -22.10
N THR A 8 -47.25 -5.73 -22.38
CA THR A 8 -46.41 -6.67 -23.11
C THR A 8 -46.48 -6.40 -24.61
N THR A 9 -45.36 -6.13 -25.27
CA THR A 9 -45.17 -6.49 -26.69
C THR A 9 -43.74 -6.97 -26.88
N GLY A 10 -43.59 -8.22 -27.32
CA GLY A 10 -42.31 -8.75 -27.75
C GLY A 10 -42.09 -8.47 -29.23
N THR A 11 -40.83 -8.39 -29.66
CA THR A 11 -40.37 -8.97 -30.92
C THR A 11 -38.84 -9.01 -31.01
N LYS A 12 -38.35 -10.25 -31.18
CA LYS A 12 -37.23 -10.73 -32.02
C LYS A 12 -35.84 -10.10 -31.85
N GLY A 13 -34.93 -10.94 -31.37
CA GLY A 13 -33.50 -10.69 -31.31
C GLY A 13 -32.82 -10.59 -32.68
N GLY A 14 -31.92 -9.63 -32.77
CA GLY A 14 -30.73 -9.70 -33.61
C GLY A 14 -29.55 -10.09 -32.72
N LYS A 15 -28.84 -11.16 -33.07
CA LYS A 15 -27.51 -11.44 -32.52
C LYS A 15 -26.56 -10.41 -33.11
N GLU A 16 -26.15 -9.41 -32.33
CA GLU A 16 -25.08 -8.49 -32.71
C GLU A 16 -23.72 -9.12 -32.41
N ALA A 17 -23.03 -9.48 -33.47
CA ALA A 17 -21.63 -9.87 -33.48
C ALA A 17 -20.76 -8.60 -33.52
N TRP A 18 -20.58 -7.94 -32.37
CA TRP A 18 -19.69 -6.78 -32.22
C TRP A 18 -19.22 -6.72 -30.75
N MET A 19 -18.21 -7.51 -30.35
CA MET A 19 -17.91 -7.65 -28.91
C MET A 19 -16.45 -7.77 -28.48
N ASP A 20 -15.46 -7.92 -29.37
CA ASP A 20 -14.07 -8.18 -28.92
C ASP A 20 -13.15 -6.94 -29.02
N ASP A 21 -13.24 -6.12 -30.07
CA ASP A 21 -12.30 -5.00 -30.29
C ASP A 21 -12.53 -3.79 -29.34
N ASP A 22 -13.75 -3.60 -28.83
CA ASP A 22 -14.10 -2.43 -27.99
C ASP A 22 -13.77 -2.62 -26.50
N VAL A 23 -13.57 -3.86 -26.04
CA VAL A 23 -13.22 -4.19 -24.65
C VAL A 23 -11.78 -3.81 -24.35
N ASP A 24 -10.90 -4.00 -25.33
CA ASP A 24 -9.50 -3.60 -25.23
C ASP A 24 -9.37 -2.08 -25.21
N ALA A 25 -10.16 -1.34 -26.00
CA ALA A 25 -10.16 0.13 -25.98
C ALA A 25 -10.63 0.72 -24.63
N ALA A 26 -11.66 0.15 -23.99
CA ALA A 26 -12.12 0.61 -22.68
C ALA A 26 -11.11 0.32 -21.56
N ASN A 27 -10.44 -0.84 -21.61
CA ASN A 27 -9.35 -1.18 -20.71
C ASN A 27 -8.10 -0.32 -20.97
N GLU A 28 -7.81 0.02 -22.22
CA GLU A 28 -6.68 0.86 -22.62
C GLU A 28 -6.88 2.33 -22.20
N VAL A 29 -8.12 2.85 -22.26
CA VAL A 29 -8.47 4.19 -21.73
C VAL A 29 -8.39 4.22 -20.20
N ALA A 30 -8.77 3.14 -19.51
CA ALA A 30 -8.61 3.01 -18.06
C ALA A 30 -7.12 2.90 -17.66
N ASP A 31 -6.32 2.13 -18.42
CA ASP A 31 -4.88 2.01 -18.23
C ASP A 31 -4.13 3.32 -18.54
N ALA A 32 -4.58 4.10 -19.54
CA ALA A 32 -4.00 5.39 -19.90
C ALA A 32 -4.29 6.49 -18.88
N ARG A 33 -5.52 6.58 -18.34
CA ARG A 33 -5.87 7.51 -17.25
C ARG A 33 -5.18 7.15 -15.93
N PHE A 34 -4.87 5.88 -15.71
CA PHE A 34 -4.18 5.44 -14.50
C PHE A 34 -2.73 5.93 -14.44
N ALA A 35 -2.03 6.08 -15.57
CA ALA A 35 -0.70 6.70 -15.57
C ALA A 35 -0.69 8.14 -14.99
N GLU A 36 -1.84 8.83 -14.98
CA GLU A 36 -2.03 10.12 -14.30
C GLU A 36 -2.44 9.97 -12.82
N VAL A 37 -3.26 8.98 -12.47
CA VAL A 37 -3.76 8.77 -11.09
C VAL A 37 -2.70 8.16 -10.17
N ASP A 38 -1.78 7.33 -10.69
CA ASP A 38 -0.67 6.75 -9.93
C ASP A 38 0.25 7.85 -9.36
N LYS A 39 0.33 9.04 -9.99
CA LYS A 39 1.03 10.20 -9.43
C LYS A 39 0.35 10.77 -8.17
N ALA A 40 -0.97 10.69 -8.07
CA ALA A 40 -1.73 11.21 -6.93
C ALA A 40 -1.71 10.24 -5.74
N TYR A 41 -1.77 8.93 -5.98
CA TYR A 41 -1.69 7.93 -4.91
C TYR A 41 -0.26 7.80 -4.32
N ILE A 42 0.78 8.06 -5.12
CA ILE A 42 2.17 8.19 -4.64
C ILE A 42 2.33 9.33 -3.62
N GLY A 43 1.43 10.32 -3.61
CA GLY A 43 1.43 11.41 -2.63
C GLY A 43 0.77 11.07 -1.28
N LEU A 44 -0.03 10.00 -1.19
CA LEU A 44 -0.88 9.73 -0.02
C LEU A 44 -0.46 8.52 0.83
N VAL A 45 0.61 7.81 0.47
CA VAL A 45 1.20 6.74 1.31
C VAL A 45 2.46 7.25 2.04
N GLY A 46 2.53 8.55 2.29
CA GLY A 46 3.66 9.15 3.02
C GLY A 46 3.58 10.66 3.18
N SER A 47 2.54 11.16 3.86
CA SER A 47 2.50 12.45 4.56
C SER A 47 1.10 12.65 5.14
N ASP A 48 0.86 12.10 6.33
CA ASP A 48 0.07 12.86 7.31
C ASP A 48 1.08 13.88 7.84
N ASP A 49 0.90 15.15 7.47
CA ASP A 49 1.41 16.38 8.12
C ASP A 49 1.36 17.51 7.08
N ASP A 50 0.24 18.24 7.08
CA ASP A 50 0.04 19.63 6.66
C ASP A 50 -1.17 20.04 7.54
N ASP A 51 -1.35 21.21 8.13
CA ASP A 51 -0.63 22.45 8.34
C ASP A 51 -1.56 23.16 9.35
N ASP A 52 -1.05 23.80 10.40
CA ASP A 52 -1.78 24.89 11.06
C ASP A 52 -0.73 25.91 11.51
N ASP A 53 -0.64 27.00 10.73
CA ASP A 53 0.08 28.22 11.05
C ASP A 53 -0.63 28.99 12.18
N ASP A 54 0.19 29.45 13.12
CA ASP A 54 0.15 30.70 13.90
C ASP A 54 -1.20 31.42 14.11
N ASP A 55 -1.60 31.52 15.39
CA ASP A 55 -2.09 32.78 15.98
C ASP A 55 -1.68 32.85 17.46
N GLU A 56 -0.76 33.78 17.76
CA GLU A 56 -0.45 34.28 19.09
C GLU A 56 -1.62 35.14 19.61
N ASP A 57 -2.06 34.92 20.86
CA ASP A 57 -2.07 35.92 21.94
C ASP A 57 -3.14 35.69 23.04
N ASN A 58 -2.62 35.67 24.27
CA ASN A 58 -3.11 36.34 25.47
C ASN A 58 -4.12 35.68 26.45
N GLU A 59 -3.56 35.39 27.63
CA GLU A 59 -3.99 35.74 29.00
C GLU A 59 -5.21 35.12 29.72
N GLU A 60 -4.87 34.72 30.95
CA GLU A 60 -5.58 34.85 32.23
C GLU A 60 -6.56 33.77 32.73
N ALA A 61 -6.06 33.11 33.80
CA ALA A 61 -6.67 32.93 35.11
C ALA A 61 -7.94 32.07 35.26
N LEU A 62 -7.82 30.97 36.03
CA LEU A 62 -8.60 30.80 37.27
C LEU A 62 -8.06 29.67 38.14
N MET A 63 -7.87 30.01 39.42
CA MET A 63 -7.53 29.14 40.55
C MET A 63 -8.71 28.23 40.93
N ASP A 64 -8.42 27.04 41.46
CA ASP A 64 -8.90 26.54 42.77
C ASP A 64 -8.15 25.21 43.06
N VAL A 65 -7.30 25.11 44.11
CA VAL A 65 -7.63 24.63 45.47
C VAL A 65 -8.32 23.25 45.40
N THR A 66 -7.68 22.16 45.83
CA THR A 66 -7.58 21.77 47.24
C THR A 66 -6.34 20.92 47.55
N ASP A 67 -5.70 21.28 48.68
CA ASP A 67 -4.91 20.41 49.54
C ASP A 67 -5.70 19.14 49.94
N ASP A 68 -5.00 18.04 50.14
CA ASP A 68 -5.19 17.21 51.34
C ASP A 68 -3.92 16.38 51.57
N GLU A 69 -3.49 16.41 52.82
CA GLU A 69 -2.24 15.97 53.41
C GLU A 69 -2.26 14.46 53.76
N ASP A 70 -1.10 13.99 54.25
CA ASP A 70 -0.88 12.85 55.18
C ASP A 70 -1.00 11.42 54.61
N ASP A 71 -0.17 10.44 54.96
CA ASP A 71 1.03 10.35 55.79
C ASP A 71 1.59 8.92 55.60
N ASP A 72 2.76 8.70 56.20
CA ASP A 72 3.33 7.44 56.69
C ASP A 72 4.39 6.71 55.86
N ASP A 73 5.58 6.82 56.46
CA ASP A 73 6.88 6.21 56.29
C ASP A 73 6.89 4.68 56.21
N GLU A 74 7.94 4.13 55.59
CA GLU A 74 8.95 3.33 56.31
C GLU A 74 10.11 2.97 55.37
N ASP A 75 11.28 3.50 55.70
CA ASP A 75 12.60 3.10 55.21
C ASP A 75 12.92 1.64 55.61
N GLU A 76 13.60 0.87 54.75
CA GLU A 76 14.72 0.02 55.20
C GLU A 76 15.58 -0.50 54.03
N ASP A 77 16.78 0.10 53.95
CA ASP A 77 18.11 -0.53 53.88
C ASP A 77 18.66 -1.13 52.57
N ALA A 78 19.98 -0.93 52.50
CA ALA A 78 20.87 -0.93 51.36
C ALA A 78 21.41 -2.31 50.93
N GLY A 79 21.96 -2.35 49.72
CA GLY A 79 23.12 -3.19 49.45
C GLY A 79 23.25 -3.72 48.03
N GLY A 80 24.28 -3.26 47.32
CA GLY A 80 25.07 -4.14 46.45
C GLY A 80 25.08 -3.82 44.96
N GLU A 81 26.05 -3.02 44.55
CA GLU A 81 26.55 -2.98 43.17
C GLU A 81 27.11 -4.35 42.73
N ALA A 82 26.68 -4.83 41.56
CA ALA A 82 27.47 -5.74 40.74
C ALA A 82 27.11 -5.54 39.25
N ARG A 83 28.06 -4.96 38.52
CA ARG A 83 28.14 -4.88 37.06
C ARG A 83 27.74 -6.20 36.38
N ARG A 84 26.87 -6.14 35.37
CA ARG A 84 26.95 -6.97 34.16
C ARG A 84 26.51 -6.19 32.92
N GLU A 85 27.36 -6.30 31.91
CA GLU A 85 27.23 -5.78 30.55
C GLU A 85 26.09 -6.48 29.78
N GLY A 86 25.50 -5.75 28.83
CA GLY A 86 24.94 -6.32 27.59
C GLY A 86 23.42 -6.33 27.45
N ALA A 87 22.83 -5.25 26.93
CA ALA A 87 21.53 -5.27 26.28
C ALA A 87 21.39 -4.09 25.28
N ASP A 88 21.46 -4.36 23.98
CA ASP A 88 20.58 -3.71 23.00
C ASP A 88 20.45 -4.57 21.74
N ALA A 89 19.35 -5.33 21.68
CA ALA A 89 18.84 -6.02 20.51
C ALA A 89 17.35 -6.31 20.76
N GLY A 90 16.53 -5.24 20.88
CA GLY A 90 15.17 -5.36 21.38
C GLY A 90 14.04 -4.79 20.50
N ALA A 91 14.34 -4.14 19.37
CA ALA A 91 13.31 -3.42 18.60
C ALA A 91 12.76 -4.19 17.38
N SER A 92 13.51 -5.15 16.79
CA SER A 92 13.07 -5.85 15.55
C SER A 92 12.18 -7.09 15.77
N GLY A 93 12.05 -7.56 17.02
CA GLY A 93 11.33 -8.80 17.32
C GLY A 93 9.81 -8.64 17.49
N ARG A 94 9.33 -7.45 17.85
CA ARG A 94 7.90 -7.22 18.14
C ARG A 94 7.05 -7.09 16.87
N ASP A 95 7.60 -6.47 15.82
CA ASP A 95 6.92 -6.37 14.51
C ASP A 95 6.88 -7.72 13.78
N GLY A 96 7.92 -8.55 13.91
CA GLY A 96 7.94 -9.90 13.35
C GLY A 96 6.91 -10.83 14.01
N ALA A 97 6.67 -10.69 15.31
CA ALA A 97 5.70 -11.51 16.04
C ALA A 97 4.24 -11.12 15.74
N ARG A 98 3.97 -9.82 15.52
CA ARG A 98 2.64 -9.35 15.09
C ARG A 98 2.35 -9.74 13.64
N ALA A 99 3.30 -9.52 12.73
CA ALA A 99 3.19 -9.97 11.33
C ALA A 99 2.99 -11.49 11.20
N ALA A 100 3.70 -12.30 12.01
CA ALA A 100 3.53 -13.75 12.01
C ALA A 100 2.17 -14.21 12.57
N ARG A 101 1.58 -13.45 13.50
CA ARG A 101 0.26 -13.74 14.08
C ARG A 101 -0.86 -13.39 13.10
N ASP A 102 -0.76 -12.23 12.46
CA ASP A 102 -1.70 -11.78 11.43
C ASP A 102 -1.61 -12.69 10.18
N GLU A 103 -0.41 -13.18 9.87
CA GLU A 103 -0.17 -14.18 8.82
C GLU A 103 -0.74 -15.57 9.18
N ALA A 104 -0.68 -15.99 10.44
CA ALA A 104 -1.28 -17.25 10.89
C ALA A 104 -2.82 -17.22 10.85
N GLU A 105 -3.42 -16.07 11.18
CA GLU A 105 -4.87 -15.86 11.11
C GLU A 105 -5.36 -15.80 9.66
N ALA A 106 -4.63 -15.10 8.79
CA ALA A 106 -4.89 -15.09 7.35
C ALA A 106 -4.73 -16.49 6.71
N ARG A 107 -3.69 -17.24 7.10
CA ARG A 107 -3.49 -18.64 6.67
C ARG A 107 -4.63 -19.55 7.14
N ALA A 108 -5.18 -19.34 8.34
CA ALA A 108 -6.32 -20.13 8.83
C ALA A 108 -7.61 -19.87 8.02
N VAL A 109 -7.86 -18.63 7.61
CA VAL A 109 -9.00 -18.27 6.74
C VAL A 109 -8.84 -18.85 5.33
N ILE A 110 -7.62 -18.79 4.78
CA ILE A 110 -7.26 -19.39 3.49
C ILE A 110 -7.37 -20.92 3.57
N GLU A 111 -6.84 -21.55 4.62
CA GLU A 111 -6.90 -23.00 4.82
C GLU A 111 -8.34 -23.50 5.02
N ALA A 112 -9.19 -22.76 5.73
CA ALA A 112 -10.61 -23.07 5.88
C ALA A 112 -11.42 -22.94 4.57
N THR A 113 -10.92 -22.13 3.63
CA THR A 113 -11.50 -21.94 2.30
C THR A 113 -10.98 -23.00 1.32
N VAL A 114 -9.67 -23.28 1.35
CA VAL A 114 -8.98 -24.30 0.56
C VAL A 114 -9.41 -25.71 0.94
N SER A 115 -9.66 -26.00 2.23
CA SER A 115 -10.14 -27.30 2.69
C SER A 115 -11.55 -27.61 2.13
N ARG A 116 -12.45 -26.61 2.15
CA ARG A 116 -13.79 -26.70 1.51
C ARG A 116 -13.74 -26.91 -0.01
N LEU A 117 -12.68 -26.46 -0.66
CA LEU A 117 -12.46 -26.60 -2.10
C LEU A 117 -11.79 -27.95 -2.47
N LYS A 118 -10.86 -28.43 -1.64
CA LYS A 118 -10.20 -29.75 -1.80
C LYS A 118 -11.19 -30.92 -1.68
N ASP A 119 -12.15 -30.83 -0.76
CA ASP A 119 -13.22 -31.84 -0.61
C ASP A 119 -14.14 -31.92 -1.85
N ARG A 120 -14.25 -30.83 -2.63
CA ARG A 120 -15.01 -30.81 -3.90
C ARG A 120 -14.18 -31.28 -5.09
N GLN A 121 -12.87 -31.08 -5.07
CA GLN A 121 -11.97 -31.49 -6.14
C GLN A 121 -11.58 -32.97 -6.07
N ALA A 122 -11.57 -33.57 -4.87
CA ALA A 122 -11.43 -35.02 -4.69
C ALA A 122 -12.52 -35.82 -5.42
N ASN A 123 -13.71 -35.23 -5.65
CA ASN A 123 -14.80 -35.84 -6.40
C ASN A 123 -14.68 -35.71 -7.93
N LYS A 124 -13.66 -35.02 -8.44
CA LYS A 124 -13.49 -34.74 -9.88
C LYS A 124 -12.19 -35.32 -10.48
N VAL A 125 -11.29 -35.88 -9.66
CA VAL A 125 -9.99 -36.44 -10.11
C VAL A 125 -10.04 -37.97 -10.32
N ALA A 126 -11.20 -38.61 -10.17
CA ALA A 126 -11.37 -40.03 -10.55
C ALA A 126 -11.46 -40.27 -12.08
N ALA A 127 -11.39 -39.23 -12.92
CA ALA A 127 -11.55 -39.36 -14.37
C ALA A 127 -10.60 -38.44 -15.14
N ALA A 128 -9.30 -38.74 -15.15
CA ALA A 128 -8.40 -38.59 -16.30
C ALA A 128 -6.93 -38.72 -15.86
N SER A 129 -6.37 -39.93 -15.98
CA SER A 129 -4.91 -40.10 -16.10
C SER A 129 -4.59 -41.14 -17.18
N SER A 130 -3.76 -40.74 -18.13
CA SER A 130 -2.90 -41.52 -19.07
C SER A 130 -2.57 -40.59 -20.26
N GLY A 131 -1.36 -40.48 -20.82
CA GLY A 131 -0.04 -41.08 -20.56
C GLY A 131 1.07 -40.12 -21.04
N ALA A 132 2.29 -40.26 -20.48
CA ALA A 132 3.51 -40.80 -21.11
C ALA A 132 4.27 -39.78 -22.02
N THR A 133 5.35 -39.10 -21.61
CA THR A 133 6.77 -39.48 -21.33
C THR A 133 7.77 -39.32 -22.50
N ALA A 134 8.81 -38.50 -22.23
CA ALA A 134 10.25 -38.65 -22.51
C ALA A 134 10.84 -38.52 -23.94
N ALA A 135 11.88 -37.67 -24.08
CA ALA A 135 13.26 -38.06 -24.45
C ALA A 135 14.22 -36.84 -24.50
N SER A 136 15.53 -37.13 -24.53
CA SER A 136 16.65 -36.33 -24.04
C SER A 136 17.80 -36.18 -25.06
N ARG A 137 18.67 -35.20 -24.80
CA ARG A 137 20.14 -35.12 -25.04
C ARG A 137 20.75 -34.76 -26.42
N ALA A 138 21.38 -33.57 -26.40
CA ALA A 138 22.79 -33.25 -26.66
C ALA A 138 23.45 -33.39 -28.06
N THR A 139 24.16 -32.33 -28.48
CA THR A 139 25.58 -32.38 -28.92
C THR A 139 26.23 -30.99 -29.02
N LYS A 140 27.56 -30.98 -29.20
CA LYS A 140 28.57 -30.00 -28.80
C LYS A 140 29.23 -29.32 -30.03
N ARG A 141 29.58 -28.03 -29.88
CA ARG A 141 30.92 -27.40 -30.08
C ARG A 141 31.54 -27.25 -31.49
N ALA A 142 31.87 -25.99 -31.86
CA ALA A 142 33.05 -25.45 -32.59
C ALA A 142 32.67 -24.03 -33.10
N SER A 143 33.48 -23.00 -33.25
CA SER A 143 34.92 -22.71 -33.07
C SER A 143 35.11 -21.18 -33.21
N ALA A 144 36.19 -20.66 -32.61
CA ALA A 144 36.60 -19.27 -32.58
C ALA A 144 37.12 -18.73 -33.93
N THR A 145 37.05 -17.41 -34.13
CA THR A 145 38.11 -16.60 -34.78
C THR A 145 38.13 -15.20 -34.18
N GLY A 146 39.34 -14.70 -33.91
CA GLY A 146 39.58 -13.43 -33.22
C GLY A 146 39.81 -12.25 -34.16
N ALA A 147 39.55 -11.05 -33.66
CA ALA A 147 40.06 -9.79 -34.19
C ALA A 147 40.58 -8.93 -33.03
N LYS A 148 41.73 -8.28 -33.27
CA LYS A 148 42.66 -7.72 -32.28
C LYS A 148 42.13 -6.46 -31.59
N LYS A 149 42.37 -6.43 -30.27
CA LYS A 149 42.28 -5.28 -29.35
C LYS A 149 43.14 -4.09 -29.82
N THR A 150 42.52 -2.92 -29.98
CA THR A 150 43.16 -1.64 -29.67
C THR A 150 42.68 -1.22 -28.29
N VAL A 151 43.56 -1.34 -27.30
CA VAL A 151 43.29 -0.89 -25.92
C VAL A 151 43.27 0.62 -25.92
N ARG A 152 42.08 1.23 -25.94
CA ARG A 152 41.92 2.57 -25.39
C ARG A 152 42.10 2.43 -23.89
N LYS A 153 43.26 2.87 -23.43
CA LYS A 153 43.60 3.07 -22.02
C LYS A 153 42.41 3.81 -21.39
N SER A 154 41.75 3.19 -20.44
CA SER A 154 40.56 3.77 -19.83
C SER A 154 40.94 5.03 -19.09
N GLU A 155 40.21 6.12 -19.33
CA GLU A 155 40.29 7.41 -18.61
C GLU A 155 40.16 7.30 -17.08
N TRP A 156 39.86 6.11 -16.53
CA TRP A 156 39.78 5.85 -15.09
C TRP A 156 41.11 5.92 -14.32
N ASP A 157 42.26 6.00 -15.01
CA ASP A 157 43.54 6.31 -14.37
C ASP A 157 43.73 7.80 -14.07
N SER A 158 42.79 8.67 -14.45
CA SER A 158 42.67 10.02 -13.88
C SER A 158 41.97 9.93 -12.52
N PHE A 159 42.66 9.29 -11.57
CA PHE A 159 42.27 9.32 -10.17
C PHE A 159 42.35 10.78 -9.71
N VAL A 160 41.17 11.41 -9.60
CA VAL A 160 40.99 12.76 -9.07
C VAL A 160 41.77 12.86 -7.75
N ASP A 161 42.77 13.73 -7.73
CA ASP A 161 43.54 14.02 -6.53
C ASP A 161 42.59 14.67 -5.52
N TRP A 162 42.21 13.90 -4.49
CA TRP A 162 41.32 14.34 -3.42
C TRP A 162 41.81 15.62 -2.72
N LYS A 163 43.11 15.94 -2.83
CA LYS A 163 43.72 17.16 -2.30
C LYS A 163 43.42 18.41 -3.15
N THR A 164 43.08 18.23 -4.43
CA THR A 164 42.65 19.32 -5.33
C THR A 164 41.14 19.60 -5.28
N MET A 165 40.33 18.67 -4.76
CA MET A 165 38.87 18.85 -4.58
C MET A 165 38.47 19.57 -3.28
N GLU A 166 39.41 19.89 -2.39
CA GLU A 166 39.13 20.71 -1.20
C GLU A 166 38.72 22.15 -1.56
N HIS A 167 38.80 22.51 -2.85
CA HIS A 167 38.56 23.85 -3.38
C HIS A 167 37.50 23.91 -4.49
N GLN A 168 36.58 22.95 -4.60
CA GLN A 168 35.36 23.23 -5.36
C GLN A 168 34.56 24.28 -4.60
N GLU A 169 34.57 25.52 -5.10
CA GLU A 169 33.76 26.61 -4.58
C GLU A 169 32.28 26.25 -4.74
N TYR A 170 31.62 25.88 -3.65
CA TYR A 170 30.17 25.85 -3.57
C TYR A 170 29.70 27.11 -2.87
N GLU A 171 28.48 27.57 -3.18
CA GLU A 171 27.91 28.75 -2.55
C GLU A 171 27.85 28.55 -1.03
N THR A 172 28.57 29.39 -0.30
CA THR A 172 28.60 29.36 1.16
C THR A 172 27.48 30.23 1.71
N LEU A 173 26.78 29.74 2.73
CA LEU A 173 25.78 30.54 3.44
C LEU A 173 26.42 31.77 4.09
N SER A 174 25.72 32.90 4.02
CA SER A 174 26.10 34.08 4.79
C SER A 174 26.03 33.77 6.30
N ASP A 175 26.78 34.52 7.10
CA ASP A 175 26.78 34.36 8.56
C ASP A 175 25.36 34.50 9.15
N ALA A 176 24.55 35.41 8.59
CA ALA A 176 23.18 35.63 9.04
C ALA A 176 22.25 34.45 8.73
N GLU A 177 22.37 33.88 7.53
CA GLU A 177 21.58 32.71 7.13
C GLU A 177 21.97 31.47 7.94
N TYR A 178 23.27 31.26 8.15
CA TYR A 178 23.75 30.15 8.98
C TYR A 178 23.30 30.32 10.43
N ALA A 179 23.43 31.50 11.02
CA ALA A 179 22.97 31.77 12.38
C ALA A 179 21.45 31.51 12.55
N LYS A 180 20.64 31.86 11.55
CA LYS A 180 19.20 31.55 11.54
C LYS A 180 18.94 30.05 11.55
N LEU A 181 19.67 29.27 10.74
CA LEU A 181 19.56 27.82 10.71
C LEU A 181 20.06 27.17 12.01
N THR A 182 21.20 27.63 12.55
CA THR A 182 21.74 27.16 13.83
C THR A 182 20.76 27.41 14.97
N LYS A 183 20.12 28.58 15.03
CA LYS A 183 19.10 28.88 16.05
C LYS A 183 17.90 27.93 15.94
N LYS A 184 17.50 27.57 14.71
CA LYS A 184 16.35 26.68 14.48
C LYS A 184 16.66 25.20 14.74
N LEU A 185 17.82 24.72 14.31
CA LEU A 185 18.14 23.29 14.25
C LEU A 185 19.24 22.85 15.23
N ALA A 186 19.73 23.75 16.09
CA ALA A 186 20.82 23.50 17.03
C ALA A 186 22.09 22.93 16.37
N LEU A 187 22.47 23.49 15.21
CA LEU A 187 23.60 23.00 14.40
C LEU A 187 24.96 23.25 15.07
N GLU A 188 25.84 22.24 15.04
CA GLU A 188 27.23 22.40 15.48
C GLU A 188 28.03 23.30 14.51
N PRO A 189 28.97 24.15 14.99
CA PRO A 189 29.78 25.01 14.12
C PRO A 189 30.58 24.23 13.06
N GLU A 190 30.99 23.00 13.40
CA GLU A 190 31.77 22.09 12.57
C GLU A 190 31.00 21.60 11.34
N TRP A 191 29.66 21.60 11.42
CA TRP A 191 28.79 21.18 10.32
C TRP A 191 28.57 22.26 9.28
N ARG A 192 29.00 23.51 9.55
CA ARG A 192 28.79 24.65 8.65
C ARG A 192 29.17 24.39 7.19
N PRO A 193 30.31 23.74 6.88
CA PRO A 193 30.68 23.44 5.49
C PRO A 193 29.67 22.50 4.82
N MET A 194 29.25 21.44 5.51
CA MET A 194 28.28 20.47 4.97
C MET A 194 26.89 21.09 4.84
N VAL A 195 26.44 21.85 5.84
CA VAL A 195 25.15 22.56 5.80
C VAL A 195 25.11 23.52 4.61
N SER A 196 26.16 24.32 4.42
CA SER A 196 26.25 25.24 3.29
C SER A 196 26.19 24.50 1.96
N TYR A 197 26.93 23.39 1.83
CA TYR A 197 26.91 22.58 0.62
C TYR A 197 25.52 21.99 0.35
N LEU A 198 24.88 21.38 1.35
CA LEU A 198 23.54 20.81 1.18
C LEU A 198 22.51 21.89 0.82
N THR A 199 22.61 23.09 1.40
CA THR A 199 21.74 24.22 1.02
C THR A 199 21.99 24.69 -0.41
N SER A 200 23.25 24.69 -0.88
CA SER A 200 23.57 24.99 -2.29
C SER A 200 22.96 23.96 -3.27
N LEU A 201 22.69 22.73 -2.82
CA LEU A 201 21.96 21.72 -3.59
C LEU A 201 20.43 21.91 -3.56
N GLY A 202 19.94 22.95 -2.89
CA GLY A 202 18.52 23.28 -2.78
C GLY A 202 17.82 22.62 -1.59
N LEU A 203 18.54 22.04 -0.63
CA LEU A 203 17.95 21.53 0.61
C LEU A 203 17.60 22.69 1.54
N LYS A 204 16.36 22.70 2.01
CA LYS A 204 15.79 23.71 2.91
C LYS A 204 15.94 23.28 4.36
N ALA A 205 15.64 24.20 5.29
CA ALA A 205 15.72 23.94 6.74
C ALA A 205 14.98 22.65 7.17
N GLY A 206 13.75 22.43 6.71
CA GLY A 206 12.99 21.22 7.04
C GLY A 206 13.56 19.93 6.42
N ASP A 207 14.31 20.02 5.33
CA ASP A 207 15.02 18.86 4.76
C ASP A 207 16.22 18.50 5.63
N LEU A 208 16.99 19.51 6.06
CA LEU A 208 18.13 19.34 6.96
C LEU A 208 17.71 18.78 8.32
N GLU A 209 16.59 19.24 8.85
CA GLU A 209 15.98 18.70 10.08
C GLU A 209 15.69 17.20 9.96
N LYS A 210 15.00 16.80 8.88
CA LYS A 210 14.75 15.38 8.59
C LYS A 210 16.06 14.59 8.46
N MET A 211 17.09 15.18 7.85
CA MET A 211 18.41 14.54 7.75
C MET A 211 19.10 14.39 9.10
N LEU A 212 19.02 15.37 10.01
CA LEU A 212 19.59 15.27 11.36
C LEU A 212 18.97 14.10 12.11
N ILE A 213 17.64 13.98 12.06
CA ILE A 213 16.90 12.89 12.73
C ILE A 213 17.27 11.52 12.14
N ASN A 214 17.30 11.41 10.81
CA ASN A 214 17.40 10.11 10.14
C ASN A 214 18.83 9.68 9.76
N CYS A 215 19.78 10.62 9.72
CA CYS A 215 21.15 10.40 9.23
C CYS A 215 22.12 11.56 9.56
N GLU A 216 22.28 11.89 10.84
CA GLU A 216 23.24 12.89 11.33
C GLU A 216 24.69 12.64 10.84
N GLU A 217 25.05 11.38 10.63
CA GLU A 217 26.37 10.96 10.13
C GLU A 217 26.81 11.68 8.85
N VAL A 218 25.87 12.16 8.01
CA VAL A 218 26.18 12.94 6.80
C VAL A 218 26.89 14.25 7.15
N PHE A 219 26.50 14.92 8.23
CA PHE A 219 27.07 16.22 8.64
C PHE A 219 28.54 16.11 9.08
N ASN A 220 28.92 14.93 9.56
CA ASN A 220 30.29 14.60 9.97
C ASN A 220 31.19 14.11 8.82
N ARG A 221 30.68 14.04 7.58
CA ARG A 221 31.49 13.63 6.42
C ARG A 221 32.28 14.79 5.83
N PRO A 222 33.49 14.55 5.30
CA PRO A 222 34.17 15.54 4.48
C PRO A 222 33.32 15.90 3.26
N VAL A 223 33.10 17.19 3.04
CA VAL A 223 32.26 17.71 1.94
C VAL A 223 32.72 17.18 0.58
N SER A 224 34.03 17.11 0.34
CA SER A 224 34.62 16.56 -0.90
C SER A 224 34.14 15.14 -1.22
N ARG A 225 33.93 14.28 -0.21
CA ARG A 225 33.41 12.92 -0.42
C ARG A 225 31.95 12.92 -0.84
N VAL A 226 31.16 13.83 -0.28
CA VAL A 226 29.75 13.99 -0.62
C VAL A 226 29.61 14.65 -1.99
N ILE A 227 30.50 15.58 -2.36
CA ILE A 227 30.52 16.17 -3.71
C ILE A 227 30.72 15.10 -4.78
N THR A 228 31.78 14.27 -4.70
CA THR A 228 31.99 13.18 -5.69
C THR A 228 30.80 12.22 -5.78
N ARG A 229 30.06 12.07 -4.68
CA ARG A 229 28.86 11.24 -4.65
C ARG A 229 27.70 11.93 -5.37
N VAL A 230 27.44 13.20 -5.06
CA VAL A 230 26.39 14.01 -5.67
C VAL A 230 26.64 14.19 -7.16
N GLU A 231 27.87 14.51 -7.57
CA GLU A 231 28.26 14.62 -8.98
C GLU A 231 27.89 13.35 -9.75
N TYR A 232 28.21 12.17 -9.23
CA TYR A 232 27.82 10.90 -9.85
C TYR A 232 26.29 10.75 -9.94
N LEU A 233 25.55 11.11 -8.89
CA LEU A 233 24.08 11.03 -8.91
C LEU A 233 23.50 11.98 -9.96
N GLN A 234 24.07 13.17 -10.12
CA GLN A 234 23.64 14.14 -11.12
C GLN A 234 24.04 13.71 -12.52
N SER A 235 25.34 13.60 -12.82
CA SER A 235 25.84 13.42 -14.18
C SER A 235 25.62 12.03 -14.76
N GLU A 236 25.76 10.98 -13.95
CA GLU A 236 25.69 9.60 -14.43
C GLU A 236 24.29 8.99 -14.27
N VAL A 237 23.54 9.40 -13.23
CA VAL A 237 22.20 8.85 -12.95
C VAL A 237 21.07 9.78 -13.41
N GLY A 238 21.32 11.08 -13.53
CA GLY A 238 20.32 12.08 -13.91
C GLY A 238 19.47 12.60 -12.73
N LEU A 239 19.93 12.42 -11.49
CA LEU A 239 19.26 12.92 -10.30
C LEU A 239 19.71 14.35 -9.99
N GLU A 240 18.97 15.33 -10.50
CA GLU A 240 19.27 16.75 -10.37
C GLU A 240 18.11 17.55 -9.76
N GLY A 241 18.44 18.72 -9.20
CA GLY A 241 17.48 19.67 -8.65
C GLY A 241 16.44 19.03 -7.71
N LYS A 242 15.16 19.14 -8.09
CA LYS A 242 14.04 18.60 -7.29
C LYS A 242 14.16 17.09 -7.06
N THR A 243 14.60 16.31 -8.04
CA THR A 243 14.68 14.85 -7.92
C THR A 243 15.79 14.43 -6.96
N LEU A 244 16.92 15.14 -6.96
CA LEU A 244 18.01 14.95 -6.00
C LEU A 244 17.55 15.27 -4.57
N ARG A 245 16.88 16.41 -4.38
CA ARG A 245 16.30 16.78 -3.09
C ARG A 245 15.32 15.72 -2.58
N GLN A 246 14.41 15.26 -3.44
CA GLN A 246 13.43 14.22 -3.09
C GLN A 246 14.08 12.90 -2.69
N ILE A 247 15.08 12.43 -3.44
CA ILE A 247 15.75 11.16 -3.12
C ILE A 247 16.56 11.26 -1.82
N VAL A 248 17.22 12.39 -1.56
CA VAL A 248 17.94 12.63 -0.30
C VAL A 248 16.97 12.69 0.88
N ASN A 249 15.81 13.34 0.75
CA ASN A 249 14.79 13.36 1.80
C ASN A 249 14.25 11.96 2.13
N LYS A 250 14.03 11.13 1.10
CA LYS A 250 13.54 9.75 1.29
C LYS A 250 14.59 8.83 1.90
N ASP A 251 15.86 9.02 1.56
CA ASP A 251 16.96 8.16 1.99
C ASP A 251 18.28 8.95 2.04
N PRO A 252 18.57 9.68 3.13
CA PRO A 252 19.78 10.49 3.24
C PRO A 252 21.08 9.65 3.15
N ARG A 253 21.00 8.36 3.49
CA ARG A 253 22.16 7.44 3.50
C ARG A 253 22.73 7.21 2.09
N ILE A 254 21.99 7.56 1.03
CA ILE A 254 22.53 7.51 -0.34
C ILE A 254 23.75 8.41 -0.50
N LEU A 255 23.88 9.49 0.27
CA LEU A 255 25.01 10.41 0.24
C LEU A 255 26.26 9.82 0.90
N LEU A 256 26.09 8.83 1.77
CA LEU A 256 27.17 8.10 2.44
C LEU A 256 27.74 6.95 1.58
N GLN A 257 27.05 6.58 0.51
CA GLN A 257 27.45 5.45 -0.32
C GLN A 257 28.66 5.80 -1.20
N ARG A 258 29.55 4.80 -1.39
CA ARG A 258 30.63 4.90 -2.38
C ARG A 258 30.13 4.49 -3.77
N ASN A 259 30.53 5.24 -4.79
CA ASN A 259 30.15 4.99 -6.20
C ASN A 259 30.49 3.58 -6.69
N ARG A 260 31.58 2.96 -6.18
CA ARG A 260 31.94 1.56 -6.48
C ARG A 260 30.84 0.53 -6.19
N HIS A 261 29.89 0.86 -5.32
CA HIS A 261 28.76 0.00 -4.99
C HIS A 261 27.52 0.37 -5.82
N SER A 262 27.25 1.64 -6.08
CA SER A 262 26.07 2.09 -6.85
C SER A 262 26.23 1.86 -8.35
N ILE A 263 27.44 2.02 -8.91
CA ILE A 263 27.72 1.82 -10.34
C ILE A 263 27.31 0.41 -10.81
N PRO A 264 27.73 -0.70 -10.16
CA PRO A 264 27.28 -2.03 -10.56
C PRO A 264 25.76 -2.22 -10.53
N ARG A 265 25.04 -1.54 -9.62
CA ARG A 265 23.58 -1.64 -9.50
C ARG A 265 22.87 -0.91 -10.64
N CYS A 266 23.30 0.32 -10.94
CA CYS A 266 22.80 1.08 -12.08
C CYS A 266 23.08 0.35 -13.40
N ARG A 267 24.30 -0.17 -13.57
CA ARG A 267 24.67 -1.01 -14.72
C ARG A 267 23.87 -2.30 -14.82
N TYR A 268 23.49 -2.89 -13.69
CA TYR A 268 22.64 -4.08 -13.71
C TYR A 268 21.23 -3.74 -14.20
N LEU A 269 20.64 -2.64 -13.71
CA LEU A 269 19.33 -2.16 -14.16
C LEU A 269 19.32 -1.88 -15.67
N THR A 270 20.34 -1.22 -16.19
CA THR A 270 20.44 -0.97 -17.64
C THR A 270 20.70 -2.24 -18.44
N LYS A 271 21.52 -3.16 -17.91
CA LYS A 271 21.76 -4.47 -18.53
C LYS A 271 20.48 -5.31 -18.65
N ILE A 272 19.55 -5.21 -17.70
CA ILE A 272 18.28 -5.92 -17.78
C ILE A 272 17.22 -5.16 -18.60
N GLY A 273 17.56 -3.99 -19.15
CA GLY A 273 16.77 -3.26 -20.13
C GLY A 273 16.10 -1.98 -19.61
N VAL A 274 16.35 -1.53 -18.38
CA VAL A 274 15.87 -0.22 -17.91
C VAL A 274 16.62 0.87 -18.69
N PRO A 275 15.93 1.80 -19.39
CA PRO A 275 16.59 2.88 -20.11
C PRO A 275 17.42 3.78 -19.19
N GLN A 276 18.56 4.29 -19.68
CA GLN A 276 19.47 5.14 -18.91
C GLN A 276 18.77 6.41 -18.40
N ASP A 277 17.97 7.05 -19.25
CA ASP A 277 17.16 8.23 -18.95
C ASP A 277 16.04 7.96 -17.94
N LYS A 278 15.72 6.69 -17.69
CA LYS A 278 14.71 6.26 -16.70
C LYS A 278 15.29 5.84 -15.36
N LEU A 279 16.62 5.84 -15.20
CA LEU A 279 17.25 5.49 -13.93
C LEU A 279 16.88 6.46 -12.81
N ALA A 280 16.90 7.78 -13.09
CA ALA A 280 16.51 8.80 -12.11
C ALA A 280 15.07 8.59 -11.63
N ASP A 281 14.13 8.34 -12.56
CA ASP A 281 12.72 8.07 -12.23
C ASP A 281 12.57 6.82 -11.34
N VAL A 282 13.25 5.72 -11.69
CA VAL A 282 13.21 4.45 -10.95
C VAL A 282 13.80 4.60 -9.55
N LEU A 283 14.95 5.24 -9.44
CA LEU A 283 15.67 5.40 -8.17
C LEU A 283 15.05 6.49 -7.29
N GLY A 284 14.46 7.53 -7.87
CA GLY A 284 13.70 8.54 -7.13
C GLY A 284 12.41 7.98 -6.52
N LYS A 285 11.79 6.99 -7.17
CA LYS A 285 10.68 6.21 -6.60
C LYS A 285 11.16 5.26 -5.51
N GLN A 286 12.24 4.51 -5.74
CA GLN A 286 12.78 3.52 -4.80
C GLN A 286 14.31 3.63 -4.61
N PRO A 287 14.78 4.52 -3.72
CA PRO A 287 16.21 4.74 -3.50
C PRO A 287 16.91 3.49 -2.96
N SER A 288 16.20 2.69 -2.16
CA SER A 288 16.78 1.55 -1.45
C SER A 288 17.25 0.41 -2.35
N ILE A 289 16.91 0.43 -3.64
CA ILE A 289 17.54 -0.41 -4.67
C ILE A 289 19.07 -0.26 -4.62
N LEU A 290 19.57 0.96 -4.34
CA LEU A 290 21.01 1.22 -4.23
C LEU A 290 21.66 0.62 -2.99
N HIS A 291 20.91 0.10 -2.01
CA HIS A 291 21.48 -0.66 -0.89
C HIS A 291 21.66 -2.14 -1.23
N LEU A 292 20.89 -2.66 -2.18
CA LEU A 292 20.84 -4.10 -2.47
C LEU A 292 22.03 -4.61 -3.28
N SER A 293 22.64 -5.71 -2.86
CA SER A 293 23.63 -6.41 -3.69
C SER A 293 23.01 -6.81 -5.04
N VAL A 294 23.77 -6.68 -6.14
CA VAL A 294 23.32 -7.20 -7.44
C VAL A 294 23.11 -8.71 -7.36
N GLN A 295 24.08 -9.46 -6.83
CA GLN A 295 24.08 -10.92 -6.84
C GLN A 295 23.12 -11.52 -5.81
N LYS A 296 23.05 -10.95 -4.61
CA LYS A 296 22.24 -11.49 -3.50
C LYS A 296 20.87 -10.79 -3.35
N GLY A 297 20.69 -9.63 -3.97
CA GLY A 297 19.50 -8.80 -3.82
C GLY A 297 18.69 -8.72 -5.11
N LEU A 298 19.18 -7.94 -6.08
CA LEU A 298 18.43 -7.61 -7.29
C LEU A 298 18.23 -8.83 -8.22
N MET A 299 19.29 -9.60 -8.46
CA MET A 299 19.27 -10.70 -9.42
C MET A 299 18.31 -11.84 -9.04
N PRO A 300 18.25 -12.32 -7.78
CA PRO A 300 17.27 -13.33 -7.39
C PRO A 300 15.82 -12.90 -7.61
N ARG A 301 15.49 -11.62 -7.35
CA ARG A 301 14.15 -11.07 -7.55
C ARG A 301 13.77 -11.02 -9.02
N VAL A 302 14.68 -10.54 -9.86
CA VAL A 302 14.49 -10.54 -11.32
C VAL A 302 14.38 -11.97 -11.85
N GLN A 303 15.18 -12.91 -11.35
CA GLN A 303 15.09 -14.32 -11.74
C GLN A 303 13.75 -14.93 -11.35
N TYR A 304 13.25 -14.67 -10.15
CA TYR A 304 11.93 -15.14 -9.71
C TYR A 304 10.81 -14.63 -10.62
N LEU A 305 10.79 -13.31 -10.91
CA LEU A 305 9.80 -12.71 -11.82
C LEU A 305 9.85 -13.35 -13.22
N LYS A 306 11.05 -13.65 -13.73
CA LYS A 306 11.22 -14.26 -15.05
C LYS A 306 10.86 -15.75 -15.09
N GLN A 307 11.33 -16.52 -14.11
CA GLN A 307 11.33 -17.99 -14.17
C GLN A 307 10.11 -18.57 -13.47
N GLU A 308 9.79 -18.11 -12.26
CA GLU A 308 8.74 -18.68 -11.43
C GLU A 308 7.37 -18.05 -11.71
N VAL A 309 7.34 -16.72 -11.86
CA VAL A 309 6.12 -16.03 -12.28
C VAL A 309 5.89 -16.27 -13.78
N GLY A 310 6.93 -16.12 -14.60
CA GLY A 310 6.89 -16.35 -16.05
C GLY A 310 6.77 -15.05 -16.87
N ILE A 311 7.22 -13.92 -16.32
CA ILE A 311 7.24 -12.64 -17.04
C ILE A 311 8.35 -12.68 -18.11
N ALA A 312 8.01 -12.26 -19.33
CA ALA A 312 8.95 -12.22 -20.43
C ALA A 312 10.12 -11.27 -20.13
N ALA A 313 11.31 -11.57 -20.65
CA ALA A 313 12.52 -10.82 -20.29
C ALA A 313 12.45 -9.34 -20.72
N GLU A 314 11.79 -9.10 -21.84
CA GLU A 314 11.47 -7.82 -22.46
C GLU A 314 10.48 -6.97 -21.65
N ASP A 315 9.62 -7.59 -20.84
CA ASP A 315 8.63 -6.91 -20.01
C ASP A 315 9.18 -6.51 -18.62
N ILE A 316 10.29 -7.12 -18.19
CA ILE A 316 10.90 -6.84 -16.87
C ILE A 316 11.25 -5.36 -16.68
N PRO A 317 11.88 -4.66 -17.64
CA PRO A 317 12.13 -3.22 -17.51
C PRO A 317 10.87 -2.41 -17.27
N LEU A 318 9.77 -2.79 -17.91
CA LEU A 318 8.50 -2.09 -17.81
C LEU A 318 7.86 -2.30 -16.43
N VAL A 319 7.92 -3.54 -15.91
CA VAL A 319 7.52 -3.87 -14.54
C VAL A 319 8.30 -3.05 -13.52
N ILE A 320 9.63 -2.96 -13.68
CA ILE A 320 10.49 -2.19 -12.78
C ILE A 320 10.19 -0.69 -12.87
N GLN A 321 9.98 -0.14 -14.07
CA GLN A 321 9.67 1.29 -14.25
C GLN A 321 8.31 1.68 -13.62
N ARG A 322 7.31 0.80 -13.74
CA ARG A 322 5.99 0.99 -13.13
C ARG A 322 6.07 0.98 -11.60
N SER A 323 6.68 -0.07 -11.03
CA SER A 323 6.80 -0.25 -9.58
C SER A 323 8.19 -0.76 -9.18
N PRO A 324 9.17 0.16 -9.01
CA PRO A 324 10.54 -0.20 -8.62
C PRO A 324 10.66 -0.98 -7.31
N ALA A 325 9.70 -0.79 -6.39
CA ALA A 325 9.62 -1.46 -5.09
C ALA A 325 9.58 -3.01 -5.20
N VAL A 326 9.19 -3.55 -6.36
CA VAL A 326 9.24 -5.00 -6.61
C VAL A 326 10.65 -5.57 -6.46
N LEU A 327 11.68 -4.74 -6.66
CA LEU A 327 13.08 -5.14 -6.47
C LEU A 327 13.55 -5.07 -5.02
N THR A 328 12.72 -4.58 -4.10
CA THR A 328 13.06 -4.47 -2.68
C THR A 328 12.34 -5.50 -1.82
N PHE A 329 11.19 -6.01 -2.26
CA PHE A 329 10.43 -7.01 -1.51
C PHE A 329 11.17 -8.35 -1.39
N SER A 330 10.94 -9.06 -0.28
CA SER A 330 11.37 -10.46 -0.15
C SER A 330 10.60 -11.31 -1.16
N VAL A 331 11.32 -12.20 -1.85
CA VAL A 331 10.67 -13.14 -2.77
C VAL A 331 9.79 -14.09 -1.97
N GLU A 332 10.33 -14.66 -0.90
CA GLU A 332 9.74 -15.75 -0.12
C GLU A 332 8.57 -15.27 0.75
N ASN A 333 8.70 -14.09 1.36
CA ASN A 333 7.73 -13.60 2.35
C ASN A 333 6.72 -12.61 1.77
N GLN A 334 7.01 -12.02 0.60
CA GLN A 334 6.14 -10.97 0.04
C GLN A 334 5.64 -11.33 -1.35
N ILE A 335 6.55 -11.50 -2.32
CA ILE A 335 6.15 -11.69 -3.72
C ILE A 335 5.46 -13.03 -3.92
N GLN A 336 6.12 -14.13 -3.53
CA GLN A 336 5.63 -15.49 -3.76
C GLN A 336 4.27 -15.76 -3.13
N PRO A 337 4.01 -15.42 -1.85
CA PRO A 337 2.69 -15.64 -1.24
C PRO A 337 1.56 -14.92 -1.99
N ARG A 338 1.82 -13.74 -2.57
CA ARG A 338 0.83 -12.99 -3.34
C ARG A 338 0.58 -13.61 -4.71
N VAL A 339 1.62 -14.13 -5.35
CA VAL A 339 1.49 -14.90 -6.60
C VAL A 339 0.70 -16.19 -6.36
N GLU A 340 0.97 -16.88 -5.26
CA GLU A 340 0.26 -18.10 -4.87
C GLU A 340 -1.21 -17.82 -4.55
N PHE A 341 -1.49 -16.78 -3.77
CA PHE A 341 -2.85 -16.33 -3.49
C PHE A 341 -3.67 -16.09 -4.77
N LEU A 342 -3.10 -15.37 -5.75
CA LEU A 342 -3.80 -15.12 -7.02
C LEU A 342 -4.10 -16.44 -7.78
N ARG A 343 -3.19 -17.42 -7.72
CA ARG A 343 -3.40 -18.74 -8.32
C ARG A 343 -4.48 -19.53 -7.56
N GLU A 344 -4.52 -19.43 -6.25
CA GLU A 344 -5.52 -20.07 -5.38
C GLU A 344 -6.94 -19.52 -5.60
N LEU A 345 -7.07 -18.27 -6.04
CA LEU A 345 -8.34 -17.70 -6.52
C LEU A 345 -8.85 -18.31 -7.85
N GLY A 346 -8.12 -19.27 -8.42
CA GLY A 346 -8.47 -19.91 -9.70
C GLY A 346 -8.03 -19.12 -10.93
N ILE A 347 -7.19 -18.10 -10.77
CA ILE A 347 -6.63 -17.33 -11.89
C ILE A 347 -5.50 -18.14 -12.55
N SER A 348 -5.57 -18.28 -13.88
CA SER A 348 -4.54 -19.02 -14.62
C SER A 348 -3.16 -18.37 -14.52
N LYS A 349 -2.09 -19.16 -14.67
CA LYS A 349 -0.71 -18.66 -14.62
C LYS A 349 -0.50 -17.50 -15.60
N GLU A 350 -1.03 -17.62 -16.82
CA GLU A 350 -0.92 -16.61 -17.88
C GLU A 350 -1.61 -15.30 -17.48
N ASN A 351 -2.77 -15.38 -16.83
CA ASN A 351 -3.49 -14.20 -16.36
C ASN A 351 -2.80 -13.56 -15.16
N VAL A 352 -2.23 -14.33 -14.24
CA VAL A 352 -1.39 -13.79 -13.16
C VAL A 352 -0.18 -13.04 -13.72
N VAL A 353 0.49 -13.58 -14.73
CA VAL A 353 1.59 -12.88 -15.44
C VAL A 353 1.10 -11.55 -16.02
N LYS A 354 -0.05 -11.54 -16.72
CA LYS A 354 -0.63 -10.30 -17.28
C LYS A 354 -0.96 -9.28 -16.20
N MET A 355 -1.59 -9.70 -15.10
CA MET A 355 -1.96 -8.83 -13.98
C MET A 355 -0.73 -8.17 -13.36
N ILE A 356 0.31 -8.94 -13.04
CA ILE A 356 1.55 -8.41 -12.44
C ILE A 356 2.31 -7.52 -13.44
N THR A 357 2.29 -7.87 -14.72
CA THR A 357 2.99 -7.08 -15.75
C THR A 357 2.32 -5.72 -15.96
N ARG A 358 0.98 -5.68 -15.97
CA ARG A 358 0.20 -4.44 -16.10
C ARG A 358 0.20 -3.60 -14.82
N HIS A 359 0.01 -4.23 -13.66
CA HIS A 359 -0.09 -3.57 -12.36
C HIS A 359 0.81 -4.24 -11.30
N PRO A 360 2.13 -3.99 -11.31
CA PRO A 360 3.01 -4.67 -10.36
C PRO A 360 2.83 -4.21 -8.90
N HIS A 361 2.16 -3.08 -8.67
CA HIS A 361 1.70 -2.65 -7.35
C HIS A 361 0.78 -3.67 -6.67
N LEU A 362 0.17 -4.59 -7.42
CA LEU A 362 -0.57 -5.74 -6.89
C LEU A 362 0.23 -6.55 -5.86
N LEU A 363 1.56 -6.60 -6.00
CA LEU A 363 2.45 -7.31 -5.09
C LEU A 363 2.72 -6.56 -3.78
N GLN A 364 2.16 -5.36 -3.61
CA GLN A 364 2.34 -4.52 -2.42
C GLN A 364 1.15 -4.58 -1.47
N TYR A 365 -0.05 -4.83 -1.99
CA TYR A 365 -1.25 -4.87 -1.17
C TYR A 365 -1.14 -5.91 -0.05
N SER A 366 -1.73 -5.59 1.10
CA SER A 366 -1.85 -6.51 2.23
C SER A 366 -2.88 -7.59 1.91
N PHE A 367 -2.73 -8.77 2.51
CA PHE A 367 -3.74 -9.83 2.37
C PHE A 367 -5.10 -9.42 2.93
N GLU A 368 -5.12 -8.61 3.99
CA GLU A 368 -6.33 -8.01 4.53
C GLU A 368 -7.03 -7.14 3.48
N GLY A 369 -6.30 -6.21 2.86
CA GLY A 369 -6.83 -5.36 1.80
C GLY A 369 -7.34 -6.18 0.61
N LEU A 370 -6.56 -7.16 0.14
CA LEU A 370 -7.03 -8.07 -0.92
C LEU A 370 -8.30 -8.82 -0.50
N GLY A 371 -8.36 -9.33 0.73
CA GLY A 371 -9.50 -10.05 1.28
C GLY A 371 -10.77 -9.20 1.39
N GLU A 372 -10.65 -7.93 1.82
CA GLU A 372 -11.75 -6.98 1.90
C GLU A 372 -12.42 -6.79 0.53
N HIS A 373 -11.62 -6.63 -0.53
CA HIS A 373 -12.12 -6.47 -1.89
C HIS A 373 -12.84 -7.72 -2.40
N LEU A 374 -12.29 -8.91 -2.12
CA LEU A 374 -12.94 -10.17 -2.51
C LEU A 374 -14.24 -10.39 -1.73
N LYS A 375 -14.27 -10.02 -0.44
CA LYS A 375 -15.47 -10.08 0.39
C LYS A 375 -16.55 -9.18 -0.17
N PHE A 376 -16.24 -7.94 -0.54
CA PHE A 376 -17.17 -7.04 -1.20
C PHE A 376 -17.76 -7.65 -2.48
N LEU A 377 -16.93 -8.25 -3.34
CA LEU A 377 -17.42 -8.92 -4.55
C LEU A 377 -18.36 -10.10 -4.22
N GLY A 378 -18.09 -10.83 -3.14
CA GLY A 378 -18.99 -11.87 -2.62
C GLY A 378 -20.30 -11.31 -2.06
N GLU A 379 -20.26 -10.19 -1.34
CA GLU A 379 -21.43 -9.50 -0.78
C GLU A 379 -22.41 -9.05 -1.87
N ILE A 380 -21.89 -8.56 -3.00
CA ILE A 380 -22.71 -8.20 -4.18
C ILE A 380 -23.16 -9.42 -5.00
N GLY A 381 -22.87 -10.63 -4.52
CA GLY A 381 -23.38 -11.88 -5.06
C GLY A 381 -22.55 -12.49 -6.20
N MET A 382 -21.30 -12.07 -6.40
CA MET A 382 -20.42 -12.74 -7.38
C MET A 382 -19.95 -14.09 -6.86
N ASN A 383 -19.90 -15.09 -7.74
CA ASN A 383 -19.26 -16.38 -7.45
C ASN A 383 -17.74 -16.32 -7.72
N ASP A 384 -17.00 -17.33 -7.26
CA ASP A 384 -15.53 -17.39 -7.38
C ASP A 384 -15.01 -17.16 -8.81
N ASN A 385 -15.70 -17.69 -9.83
CA ASN A 385 -15.30 -17.50 -11.23
C ASN A 385 -15.55 -16.06 -11.69
N GLU A 386 -16.68 -15.47 -11.28
CA GLU A 386 -17.01 -14.06 -11.58
C GLU A 386 -16.02 -13.11 -10.90
N VAL A 387 -15.65 -13.41 -9.66
CA VAL A 387 -14.60 -12.69 -8.91
C VAL A 387 -13.27 -12.76 -9.66
N ALA A 388 -12.80 -13.98 -9.97
CA ALA A 388 -11.55 -14.19 -10.68
C ALA A 388 -11.52 -13.46 -12.03
N LEU A 389 -12.62 -13.50 -12.79
CA LEU A 389 -12.76 -12.79 -14.05
C LEU A 389 -12.68 -11.26 -13.86
N THR A 390 -13.37 -10.73 -12.85
CA THR A 390 -13.44 -9.30 -12.55
C THR A 390 -12.06 -8.74 -12.19
N VAL A 391 -11.38 -9.36 -11.22
CA VAL A 391 -10.06 -8.89 -10.75
C VAL A 391 -8.96 -9.13 -11.79
N THR A 392 -9.10 -10.15 -12.65
CA THR A 392 -8.17 -10.37 -13.77
C THR A 392 -8.27 -9.28 -14.83
N ARG A 393 -9.49 -8.85 -15.15
CA ARG A 393 -9.74 -7.82 -16.18
C ARG A 393 -9.43 -6.41 -15.67
N LEU A 394 -9.60 -6.16 -14.37
CA LEU A 394 -9.29 -4.89 -13.74
C LEU A 394 -8.38 -5.13 -12.52
N SER A 395 -7.07 -5.27 -12.74
CA SER A 395 -6.11 -5.45 -11.64
C SER A 395 -6.03 -4.25 -10.70
N GLN A 396 -6.36 -3.06 -11.20
CA GLN A 396 -6.49 -1.83 -10.41
C GLN A 396 -7.69 -1.86 -9.46
N PHE A 397 -8.56 -2.88 -9.53
CA PHE A 397 -9.69 -3.02 -8.61
C PHE A 397 -9.24 -2.94 -7.14
N PHE A 398 -8.08 -3.53 -6.83
CA PHE A 398 -7.49 -3.52 -5.48
C PHE A 398 -6.89 -2.17 -5.04
N SER A 399 -6.80 -1.18 -5.94
CA SER A 399 -6.34 0.17 -5.58
C SER A 399 -7.50 1.09 -5.17
N LEU A 400 -8.75 0.65 -5.33
CA LEU A 400 -9.93 1.48 -5.13
C LEU A 400 -10.55 1.15 -3.77
N SER A 401 -10.76 2.16 -2.91
CA SER A 401 -11.43 1.94 -1.62
C SER A 401 -12.78 1.23 -1.80
N VAL A 402 -12.96 0.13 -1.05
CA VAL A 402 -14.22 -0.63 -1.04
C VAL A 402 -15.37 0.26 -0.63
N GLU A 403 -15.26 0.91 0.52
CA GLU A 403 -16.34 1.71 1.10
C GLU A 403 -16.54 3.05 0.40
N ASN A 404 -15.47 3.75 0.03
CA ASN A 404 -15.59 5.11 -0.49
C ASN A 404 -15.71 5.18 -2.02
N SER A 405 -15.35 4.12 -2.75
CA SER A 405 -15.36 4.12 -4.21
C SER A 405 -16.17 2.96 -4.79
N LEU A 406 -15.83 1.70 -4.48
CA LEU A 406 -16.43 0.54 -5.15
C LEU A 406 -17.90 0.36 -4.79
N ARG A 407 -18.24 0.42 -3.50
CA ARG A 407 -19.62 0.24 -3.00
C ARG A 407 -20.57 1.33 -3.52
N PRO A 408 -20.26 2.64 -3.41
CA PRO A 408 -21.13 3.68 -3.96
C PRO A 408 -21.32 3.59 -5.47
N LYS A 409 -20.26 3.21 -6.21
CA LYS A 409 -20.37 2.99 -7.67
C LYS A 409 -21.29 1.83 -7.97
N TYR A 410 -21.13 0.70 -7.27
CA TYR A 410 -22.00 -0.46 -7.46
C TYR A 410 -23.46 -0.12 -7.16
N GLU A 411 -23.73 0.50 -6.01
CA GLU A 411 -25.06 0.92 -5.60
C GLU A 411 -25.73 1.82 -6.65
N TYR A 412 -25.00 2.81 -7.18
CA TYR A 412 -25.53 3.68 -8.23
C TYR A 412 -25.76 2.94 -9.56
N LEU A 413 -24.79 2.12 -9.98
CA LEU A 413 -24.88 1.34 -11.23
C LEU A 413 -26.09 0.38 -11.21
N THR A 414 -26.40 -0.23 -10.07
CA THR A 414 -27.50 -1.19 -9.98
C THR A 414 -28.83 -0.57 -9.54
N GLY A 415 -28.78 0.41 -8.64
CA GLY A 415 -29.97 1.03 -8.04
C GLY A 415 -30.58 2.11 -8.93
N GLU A 416 -29.75 2.99 -9.50
CA GLU A 416 -30.23 4.15 -10.27
C GLU A 416 -30.20 3.88 -11.78
N LEU A 417 -29.19 3.14 -12.27
CA LEU A 417 -29.00 2.93 -13.71
C LEU A 417 -29.62 1.62 -14.23
N GLY A 418 -30.28 0.84 -13.37
CA GLY A 418 -30.92 -0.43 -13.74
C GLY A 418 -29.92 -1.54 -14.14
N GLY A 419 -28.65 -1.39 -13.78
CA GLY A 419 -27.62 -2.41 -13.98
C GLY A 419 -27.77 -3.60 -13.03
N THR A 420 -26.96 -4.63 -13.29
CA THR A 420 -26.90 -5.83 -12.44
C THR A 420 -25.46 -6.22 -12.13
N LYS A 421 -25.25 -7.20 -11.25
CA LYS A 421 -23.92 -7.77 -11.05
C LYS A 421 -23.31 -8.28 -12.35
N GLU A 422 -24.11 -8.88 -13.25
CA GLU A 422 -23.65 -9.40 -14.54
C GLU A 422 -23.13 -8.27 -15.43
N THR A 423 -23.69 -7.07 -15.31
CA THR A 423 -23.20 -5.87 -16.01
C THR A 423 -21.78 -5.54 -15.56
N CYS A 424 -21.53 -5.59 -14.25
CA CYS A 424 -20.21 -5.33 -13.66
C CYS A 424 -19.20 -6.44 -13.97
N VAL A 425 -19.62 -7.70 -13.98
CA VAL A 425 -18.76 -8.84 -14.38
C VAL A 425 -18.38 -8.75 -15.86
N LYS A 426 -19.33 -8.40 -16.73
CA LYS A 426 -19.09 -8.29 -18.16
C LYS A 426 -18.12 -7.14 -18.46
N TYR A 427 -18.26 -6.01 -17.75
CA TYR A 427 -17.43 -4.82 -17.93
C TYR A 427 -16.92 -4.25 -16.58
N PRO A 428 -15.88 -4.86 -15.98
CA PRO A 428 -15.33 -4.41 -14.69
C PRO A 428 -14.81 -2.97 -14.71
N ALA A 429 -14.43 -2.46 -15.88
CA ALA A 429 -13.93 -1.09 -16.06
C ALA A 429 -14.92 -0.01 -15.60
N TYR A 430 -16.21 -0.29 -15.43
CA TYR A 430 -17.12 0.70 -14.82
C TYR A 430 -16.70 1.11 -13.40
N PHE A 431 -16.02 0.22 -12.66
CA PHE A 431 -15.47 0.55 -11.34
C PHE A 431 -14.33 1.58 -11.40
N SER A 432 -13.62 1.72 -12.52
CA SER A 432 -12.55 2.71 -12.66
C SER A 432 -13.08 4.09 -13.07
N LEU A 433 -14.31 4.19 -13.58
CA LEU A 433 -14.94 5.47 -13.89
C LEU A 433 -15.27 6.26 -12.61
N SER A 434 -15.09 7.57 -12.65
CA SER A 434 -15.44 8.43 -11.52
C SER A 434 -16.95 8.54 -11.35
N LEU A 435 -17.44 8.31 -10.12
CA LEU A 435 -18.87 8.40 -9.83
C LEU A 435 -19.39 9.82 -10.08
N ASP A 436 -18.70 10.82 -9.53
CA ASP A 436 -19.15 12.21 -9.52
C ASP A 436 -18.75 13.00 -10.78
N GLN A 437 -17.69 12.58 -11.47
CA GLN A 437 -17.17 13.29 -12.65
C GLN A 437 -17.62 12.68 -13.99
N ARG A 438 -18.07 11.41 -13.98
CA ARG A 438 -18.37 10.66 -15.20
C ARG A 438 -19.74 10.00 -15.16
N ILE A 439 -20.03 9.23 -14.11
CA ILE A 439 -21.24 8.40 -14.06
C ILE A 439 -22.48 9.27 -13.82
N LYS A 440 -22.53 9.98 -12.67
CA LYS A 440 -23.65 10.87 -12.31
C LYS A 440 -23.89 11.96 -13.36
N PRO A 441 -22.87 12.71 -13.85
CA PRO A 441 -23.13 13.77 -14.81
C PRO A 441 -23.80 13.26 -16.09
N ARG A 442 -23.45 12.08 -16.58
CA ARG A 442 -24.05 11.54 -17.82
C ARG A 442 -25.46 11.02 -17.63
N HIS A 443 -25.74 10.42 -16.48
CA HIS A 443 -27.09 9.99 -16.17
C HIS A 443 -28.01 11.20 -15.98
N LEU A 444 -27.64 12.08 -15.05
CA LEU A 444 -28.48 13.18 -14.60
C LEU A 444 -28.61 14.29 -15.65
N PHE A 445 -27.61 14.46 -16.54
CA PHE A 445 -27.73 15.35 -17.70
C PHE A 445 -28.78 14.89 -18.71
N LEU A 446 -29.00 13.58 -18.87
CA LEU A 446 -30.09 13.08 -19.71
C LEU A 446 -31.43 13.12 -18.97
N GLU A 447 -31.42 12.88 -17.67
CA GLU A 447 -32.62 12.91 -16.84
C GLU A 447 -33.25 14.31 -16.80
N GLN A 448 -32.46 15.38 -16.70
CA GLN A 448 -32.99 16.76 -16.72
C GLN A 448 -33.75 17.12 -18.01
N TYR A 449 -33.56 16.36 -19.10
CA TYR A 449 -34.26 16.55 -20.37
C TYR A 449 -35.30 15.45 -20.63
N ASP A 450 -35.58 14.57 -19.66
CA ASP A 450 -36.42 13.37 -19.82
C ASP A 450 -35.94 12.43 -20.95
N LEU A 451 -34.62 12.42 -21.20
CA LEU A 451 -33.98 11.62 -22.24
C LEU A 451 -33.24 10.39 -21.67
N ALA A 452 -33.19 10.22 -20.35
CA ALA A 452 -32.54 9.09 -19.70
C ALA A 452 -33.35 7.80 -19.93
N PRO A 453 -32.81 6.80 -20.67
CA PRO A 453 -33.51 5.53 -20.85
C PRO A 453 -33.44 4.70 -19.56
N ASP A 454 -34.49 3.92 -19.27
CA ASP A 454 -34.53 2.96 -18.15
C ASP A 454 -34.74 1.52 -18.70
N PRO A 455 -33.76 0.60 -18.54
CA PRO A 455 -32.47 0.79 -17.87
C PRO A 455 -31.50 1.66 -18.67
N PHE A 456 -30.60 2.33 -17.97
CA PHE A 456 -29.65 3.25 -18.57
C PHE A 456 -28.62 2.50 -19.45
N PRO A 457 -28.35 2.97 -20.68
CA PRO A 457 -27.37 2.31 -21.55
C PRO A 457 -25.94 2.50 -21.02
N MET A 458 -25.42 1.55 -20.26
CA MET A 458 -24.09 1.62 -19.61
C MET A 458 -22.93 1.97 -20.55
N LYS A 459 -23.03 1.63 -21.84
CA LYS A 459 -22.07 2.03 -22.87
C LYS A 459 -21.87 3.55 -22.96
N TYR A 460 -22.90 4.33 -22.61
CA TYR A 460 -22.82 5.80 -22.58
C TYR A 460 -21.83 6.30 -21.52
N LEU A 461 -21.45 5.49 -20.54
CA LEU A 461 -20.44 5.86 -19.53
C LEU A 461 -19.00 5.76 -20.04
N SER A 462 -18.78 4.96 -21.09
CA SER A 462 -17.44 4.66 -21.62
C SER A 462 -17.02 5.57 -22.78
N VAL A 463 -17.97 6.01 -23.62
CA VAL A 463 -17.70 6.86 -24.80
C VAL A 463 -17.14 8.24 -24.43
N LYS A 464 -16.54 8.97 -25.37
CA LYS A 464 -16.06 10.34 -25.13
C LYS A 464 -17.22 11.33 -24.94
N ASP A 465 -16.95 12.50 -24.37
CA ASP A 465 -18.00 13.48 -24.04
C ASP A 465 -18.69 13.97 -25.32
N GLU A 466 -17.96 14.20 -26.41
CA GLU A 466 -18.51 14.64 -27.68
C GLU A 466 -19.51 13.61 -28.25
N GLU A 467 -19.15 12.33 -28.16
CA GLU A 467 -19.96 11.22 -28.67
C GLU A 467 -21.17 10.90 -27.77
N PHE A 468 -21.05 11.16 -26.47
CA PHE A 468 -22.15 11.07 -25.52
C PHE A 468 -23.19 12.17 -25.81
N VAL A 469 -22.73 13.40 -25.96
CA VAL A 469 -23.57 14.57 -26.16
C VAL A 469 -24.26 14.58 -27.53
N LEU A 470 -23.57 14.10 -28.59
CA LEU A 470 -24.18 13.89 -29.90
C LEU A 470 -25.36 12.91 -29.85
N ARG A 471 -25.28 11.87 -29.00
CA ARG A 471 -26.39 10.92 -28.81
C ARG A 471 -27.55 11.49 -28.01
N ALA A 472 -27.30 12.54 -27.24
CA ALA A 472 -28.30 13.27 -26.47
C ALA A 472 -29.03 14.35 -27.27
N ASP A 473 -28.63 14.58 -28.54
CA ASP A 473 -29.06 15.71 -29.35
C ASP A 473 -28.84 17.05 -28.61
N ARG A 474 -27.64 17.20 -28.04
CA ARG A 474 -27.18 18.37 -27.28
C ARG A 474 -25.80 18.83 -27.76
N THR A 475 -25.31 19.93 -27.20
CA THR A 475 -24.00 20.50 -27.50
C THR A 475 -23.00 20.28 -26.38
N VAL A 476 -21.72 20.13 -26.73
CA VAL A 476 -20.65 19.88 -25.76
C VAL A 476 -20.57 21.01 -24.73
N ALA A 477 -20.80 22.27 -25.16
CA ALA A 477 -20.82 23.43 -24.29
C ALA A 477 -21.90 23.32 -23.19
N GLU A 478 -23.12 22.89 -23.52
CA GLU A 478 -24.18 22.67 -22.53
C GLU A 478 -23.80 21.61 -21.49
N PHE A 479 -23.10 20.54 -21.92
CA PHE A 479 -22.66 19.50 -21.01
C PHE A 479 -21.47 19.94 -20.14
N GLU A 480 -20.58 20.79 -20.66
CA GLU A 480 -19.49 21.38 -19.88
C GLU A 480 -20.00 22.35 -18.82
N GLU A 481 -20.92 23.25 -19.17
CA GLU A 481 -21.58 24.15 -18.23
C GLU A 481 -22.30 23.37 -17.11
N TYR A 482 -23.06 22.33 -17.49
CA TYR A 482 -23.70 21.45 -16.52
C TYR A 482 -22.70 20.76 -15.58
N LYS A 483 -21.57 20.29 -16.13
CA LYS A 483 -20.49 19.68 -15.34
C LYS A 483 -19.92 20.67 -14.33
N GLU A 484 -19.61 21.90 -14.75
CA GLU A 484 -19.07 22.94 -13.86
C GLU A 484 -20.00 23.23 -12.68
N GLU A 485 -21.32 23.26 -12.91
CA GLU A 485 -22.31 23.47 -11.86
C GLU A 485 -22.48 22.24 -10.94
N MET A 486 -22.60 21.05 -11.53
CA MET A 486 -23.09 19.87 -10.79
C MET A 486 -21.99 19.01 -10.16
N ILE A 487 -20.78 18.98 -10.72
CA ILE A 487 -19.67 18.19 -10.19
C ILE A 487 -19.33 18.55 -8.73
N PRO A 488 -19.23 19.84 -8.33
CA PRO A 488 -18.99 20.21 -6.94
C PRO A 488 -20.08 19.69 -6.01
N ILE A 489 -21.34 19.74 -6.45
CA ILE A 489 -22.50 19.26 -5.69
C ILE A 489 -22.42 17.74 -5.49
N PHE A 490 -22.15 16.98 -6.56
CA PHE A 490 -22.01 15.53 -6.48
C PHE A 490 -20.84 15.12 -5.58
N THR A 491 -19.71 15.80 -5.69
CA THR A 491 -18.52 15.54 -4.87
C THR A 491 -18.82 15.82 -3.39
N ALA A 492 -19.48 16.93 -3.08
CA ALA A 492 -19.88 17.27 -1.72
C ALA A 492 -20.90 16.28 -1.15
N GLU A 493 -21.85 15.82 -1.97
CA GLU A 493 -22.82 14.79 -1.59
C GLU A 493 -22.13 13.45 -1.26
N THR A 494 -21.22 13.00 -2.13
CA THR A 494 -20.47 11.77 -1.93
C THR A 494 -19.59 11.85 -0.67
N ALA A 495 -18.91 12.99 -0.44
CA ALA A 495 -18.14 13.23 0.77
C ALA A 495 -19.02 13.21 2.02
N ARG A 496 -20.19 13.85 1.98
CA ARG A 496 -21.16 13.83 3.08
C ARG A 496 -21.64 12.41 3.39
N ARG A 497 -21.96 11.62 2.36
CA ARG A 497 -22.36 10.20 2.53
C ARG A 497 -21.22 9.34 3.10
N ALA A 498 -19.96 9.62 2.74
CA ALA A 498 -18.81 8.94 3.32
C ALA A 498 -18.65 9.27 4.81
N LEU A 499 -18.73 10.56 5.17
CA LEU A 499 -18.64 10.99 6.57
C LEU A 499 -19.76 10.39 7.44
N LEU A 500 -21.00 10.41 6.94
CA LEU A 500 -22.12 9.80 7.65
C LEU A 500 -21.89 8.31 7.93
N ARG A 501 -21.34 7.57 6.97
CA ARG A 501 -21.00 6.15 7.15
C ARG A 501 -19.93 5.96 8.23
N GLN A 502 -18.87 6.76 8.22
CA GLN A 502 -17.83 6.72 9.25
C GLN A 502 -18.38 7.01 10.66
N VAL A 503 -19.26 8.00 10.78
CA VAL A 503 -19.91 8.33 12.06
C VAL A 503 -20.77 7.17 12.54
N THR A 504 -21.53 6.53 11.65
CA THR A 504 -22.36 5.37 12.01
C THR A 504 -21.53 4.17 12.46
N THR A 505 -20.46 3.82 11.73
CA THR A 505 -19.60 2.69 12.10
C THR A 505 -18.88 2.95 13.41
N SER A 506 -18.35 4.16 13.62
CA SER A 506 -17.72 4.54 14.88
C SER A 506 -18.68 4.44 16.08
N SER A 507 -19.94 4.86 15.89
CA SER A 507 -20.97 4.74 16.94
C SER A 507 -21.30 3.28 17.25
N GLU A 508 -21.36 2.41 16.23
CA GLU A 508 -21.59 0.97 16.40
C GLU A 508 -20.42 0.28 17.11
N GLU A 509 -19.18 0.61 16.77
CA GLU A 509 -17.98 0.11 17.44
C GLU A 509 -17.96 0.47 18.93
N GLN A 510 -18.28 1.73 19.27
CA GLN A 510 -18.40 2.17 20.66
C GLN A 510 -19.47 1.37 21.42
N ARG A 511 -20.61 1.08 20.79
CA ARG A 511 -21.68 0.26 21.38
C ARG A 511 -21.21 -1.18 21.63
N MET A 512 -20.55 -1.80 20.65
CA MET A 512 -20.03 -3.16 20.80
C MET A 512 -18.96 -3.25 21.89
N GLU A 513 -18.10 -2.25 22.03
CA GLU A 513 -17.09 -2.23 23.08
C GLU A 513 -17.70 -2.10 24.48
N LEU A 514 -18.74 -1.26 24.63
CA LEU A 514 -19.53 -1.15 25.86
C LEU A 514 -20.19 -2.49 26.23
N GLU A 515 -20.78 -3.18 25.25
CA GLU A 515 -21.37 -4.51 25.45
C GLU A 515 -20.33 -5.55 25.83
N ARG A 516 -19.15 -5.54 25.21
CA ARG A 516 -18.03 -6.44 25.54
C ARG A 516 -17.58 -6.24 26.98
N LYS A 517 -17.34 -4.99 27.39
CA LYS A 517 -16.98 -4.64 28.79
C LYS A 517 -18.06 -5.07 29.77
N ARG A 518 -19.34 -4.89 29.43
CA ARG A 518 -20.46 -5.35 30.27
C ARG A 518 -20.48 -6.86 30.39
N ALA A 519 -20.28 -7.61 29.31
CA ALA A 519 -20.24 -9.06 29.32
C ALA A 519 -19.05 -9.61 30.12
N GLU A 520 -17.91 -8.94 30.06
CA GLU A 520 -16.73 -9.26 30.87
C GLU A 520 -16.99 -8.99 32.36
N TYR A 521 -17.54 -7.83 32.72
CA TYR A 521 -17.94 -7.51 34.08
C TYR A 521 -18.94 -8.53 34.66
N MET A 522 -19.93 -8.94 33.87
CA MET A 522 -20.88 -9.96 34.32
C MET A 522 -20.21 -11.32 34.55
N ARG A 523 -19.24 -11.70 33.70
CA ARG A 523 -18.46 -12.93 33.87
C ARG A 523 -17.62 -12.92 35.14
N THR A 524 -16.87 -11.83 35.38
CA THR A 524 -16.04 -11.69 36.59
C THR A 524 -16.90 -11.70 37.85
N HIS A 525 -18.05 -11.03 37.83
CA HIS A 525 -18.97 -11.00 38.97
C HIS A 525 -19.58 -12.39 39.26
N GLN A 526 -19.94 -13.16 38.22
CA GLN A 526 -20.39 -14.54 38.38
C GLN A 526 -19.29 -15.46 38.94
N GLU A 527 -18.04 -15.26 38.53
CA GLU A 527 -16.91 -16.03 39.07
C GLU A 527 -16.67 -15.71 40.55
N LEU A 528 -16.75 -14.44 40.94
CA LEU A 528 -16.68 -14.01 42.34
C LEU A 528 -17.81 -14.59 43.18
N ALA A 529 -19.05 -14.61 42.66
CA ALA A 529 -20.19 -15.22 43.33
C ALA A 529 -19.97 -16.73 43.56
N ARG A 530 -19.46 -17.46 42.55
CA ARG A 530 -19.10 -18.88 42.68
C ARG A 530 -18.00 -19.12 43.72
N LYS A 531 -16.96 -18.28 43.76
CA LYS A 531 -15.89 -18.36 44.77
C LYS A 531 -16.42 -18.13 46.18
N ARG A 532 -17.33 -17.16 46.35
CA ARG A 532 -18.02 -16.91 47.64
C ARG A 532 -18.85 -18.11 48.07
N GLU A 533 -19.68 -18.67 47.17
CA GLU A 533 -20.46 -19.88 47.47
C GLU A 533 -19.58 -21.07 47.87
N TYR A 534 -18.45 -21.27 47.18
CA TYR A 534 -17.51 -22.33 47.52
C TYR A 534 -16.93 -22.13 48.92
N SER A 535 -16.47 -20.91 49.23
CA SER A 535 -15.96 -20.55 50.56
C SER A 535 -17.00 -20.79 51.67
N ASP A 536 -18.26 -20.41 51.45
CA ASP A 536 -19.35 -20.63 52.40
C ASP A 536 -19.63 -22.11 52.64
N ARG A 537 -19.57 -22.94 51.60
CA ARG A 537 -19.70 -24.40 51.73
C ARG A 537 -18.57 -24.98 52.58
N VAL A 538 -17.33 -24.54 52.35
CA VAL A 538 -16.17 -24.98 53.13
C VAL A 538 -16.31 -24.57 54.61
N LEU A 539 -16.74 -23.33 54.89
CA LEU A 539 -16.98 -22.85 56.24
C LEU A 539 -18.08 -23.65 56.96
N LYS A 540 -19.20 -23.93 56.29
CA LYS A 540 -20.28 -24.77 56.82
C LYS A 540 -19.79 -26.18 57.14
N ALA A 541 -19.04 -26.82 56.23
CA ALA A 541 -18.48 -28.16 56.45
C ALA A 541 -17.53 -28.19 57.65
N ARG A 542 -16.66 -27.19 57.79
CA ARG A 542 -15.74 -27.05 58.92
C ARG A 542 -16.48 -26.88 60.25
N ASN A 543 -17.52 -26.05 60.27
CA ASN A 543 -18.33 -25.82 61.47
C ASN A 543 -19.11 -27.08 61.89
N SER A 544 -19.68 -27.81 60.93
CA SER A 544 -20.33 -29.10 61.18
C SER A 544 -19.36 -30.13 61.75
N HIS A 545 -18.15 -30.22 61.19
CA HIS A 545 -17.10 -31.10 61.72
C HIS A 545 -16.70 -30.74 63.16
N ARG A 546 -16.54 -29.44 63.46
CA ARG A 546 -16.24 -28.95 64.82
C ARG A 546 -17.36 -29.24 65.81
N MET A 547 -18.63 -29.16 65.38
CA MET A 547 -19.78 -29.55 66.20
C MET A 547 -19.79 -31.05 66.49
N LEU A 548 -19.53 -31.90 65.49
CA LEU A 548 -19.42 -33.35 65.68
C LEU A 548 -18.30 -33.71 66.68
N LEU A 549 -17.15 -33.06 66.61
CA LEU A 549 -16.06 -33.23 67.59
C LEU A 549 -16.48 -32.82 69.01
N ARG A 550 -17.24 -31.72 69.15
CA ARG A 550 -17.78 -31.30 70.47
C ARG A 550 -18.81 -32.28 71.02
N VAL A 551 -19.67 -32.85 70.17
CA VAL A 551 -20.66 -33.87 70.56
C VAL A 551 -19.97 -35.19 70.94
N SER A 552 -18.92 -35.58 70.21
CA SER A 552 -18.11 -36.76 70.52
C SER A 552 -17.39 -36.61 71.88
N ASN A 553 -16.77 -35.45 72.14
CA ASN A 553 -16.14 -35.18 73.44
C ASN A 553 -17.13 -35.09 74.61
N ARG A 554 -18.40 -34.71 74.37
CA ARG A 554 -19.46 -34.73 75.40
C ARG A 554 -20.02 -36.13 75.66
N ARG A 555 -19.89 -37.08 74.74
CA ARG A 555 -20.28 -38.49 74.93
C ARG A 555 -19.18 -39.34 75.58
N SER A 556 -17.95 -38.82 75.60
CA SER A 556 -16.77 -39.50 76.16
C SER A 556 -16.44 -39.03 77.59
N ARG A 557 -17.21 -38.09 78.13
CA ARG A 557 -17.28 -37.72 79.56
C ARG A 557 -18.63 -38.17 80.09
#